data_AF-A0A357WXR3-F1
#
_entry.id   AF-A0A357WXR3-F1
#
_cell.length_a   1.000
_cell.length_b   1.000
_cell.length_c   1.000
_cell.angle_alpha   90.00
_cell.angle_beta   90.00
_cell.angle_gamma   90.00
#
_symmetry.space_group_name_H-M   'P 1'
#
loop_
_entity.id
_entity.type
_entity.pdbx_description
1 polymer ?
#
loop_
_entity_poly.entity_id
_entity_poly.type
_entity_poly.pdbx_seq_one_letter_code
_entity_poly.pdbx_strand_id
1 'polypeptide(L)'
;TAAVVCFPGIFYRSGAEQKIRKYFVENNFIDCIISLPAGLFFGASIAVYILILKKSKTDNNILFIDANSEWIPTQDRMTNSKKTKDLSATNIQNILDLYANRQDVEFRSRVVANNYIGEQGYNLSVSTYVE
;
A
#
# COMPACT_ATOMS: atom_id res chain seq x y z
N THR A 1 13.83 -2.58 -9.39
CA THR A 1 12.60 -2.37 -8.59
C THR A 1 11.99 -3.72 -8.32
N ALA A 2 11.43 -3.92 -7.13
CA ALA A 2 10.66 -5.11 -6.77
C ALA A 2 9.30 -4.70 -6.21
N ALA A 3 8.27 -5.51 -6.45
CA ALA A 3 6.94 -5.32 -5.88
C ALA A 3 6.53 -6.61 -5.17
N VAL A 4 6.10 -6.50 -3.92
CA VAL A 4 5.76 -7.64 -3.07
C VAL A 4 4.35 -7.45 -2.54
N VAL A 5 3.49 -8.45 -2.71
CA VAL A 5 2.17 -8.49 -2.07
C VAL A 5 2.34 -9.04 -0.66
N CYS A 6 1.83 -8.32 0.34
CA CYS A 6 1.99 -8.64 1.74
C CYS A 6 0.76 -8.30 2.58
N PHE A 7 0.68 -8.88 3.77
CA PHE A 7 -0.34 -8.55 4.76
C PHE A 7 0.02 -7.26 5.53
N PRO A 8 -0.97 -6.50 6.00
CA PRO A 8 -0.76 -5.18 6.62
C PRO A 8 0.13 -5.20 7.88
N GLY A 9 0.21 -6.35 8.58
CA GLY A 9 0.94 -6.48 9.85
C GLY A 9 2.37 -5.96 9.83
N ILE A 10 3.09 -6.13 8.72
CA ILE A 10 4.50 -5.76 8.59
C ILE A 10 4.74 -4.26 8.73
N PHE A 11 3.71 -3.44 8.54
CA PHE A 11 3.81 -1.98 8.55
C PHE A 11 3.69 -1.35 9.93
N TYR A 12 3.16 -2.07 10.93
CA TYR A 12 2.89 -1.50 12.26
C TYR A 12 3.33 -2.36 13.44
N ARG A 13 3.54 -3.68 13.26
CA ARG A 13 3.98 -4.54 14.36
C ARG A 13 5.31 -4.08 14.94
N SER A 14 5.45 -4.26 16.25
CA SER A 14 6.62 -3.87 17.05
C SER A 14 7.69 -4.98 17.09
N GLY A 15 8.77 -4.76 17.84
CA GLY A 15 9.79 -5.78 18.09
C GLY A 15 10.69 -6.04 16.87
N ALA A 16 10.83 -7.31 16.47
CA ALA A 16 11.72 -7.69 15.38
C ALA A 16 11.31 -7.08 14.03
N GLU A 17 10.00 -7.06 13.73
CA GLU A 17 9.48 -6.48 12.47
C GLU A 17 9.72 -4.96 12.41
N GLN A 18 9.63 -4.25 13.54
CA GLN A 18 9.96 -2.82 13.59
C GLN A 18 11.44 -2.54 13.31
N LYS A 19 12.36 -3.39 13.80
CA LYS A 19 13.80 -3.25 13.50
C LYS A 19 14.08 -3.44 12.02
N ILE A 20 13.42 -4.41 11.39
CA ILE A 20 13.52 -4.64 9.93
C ILE A 20 12.98 -3.43 9.19
N ARG A 21 11.77 -2.96 9.54
CA ARG A 21 11.14 -1.80 8.92
C ARG A 21 11.99 -0.54 9.04
N LYS A 22 12.57 -0.29 10.22
CA LYS A 22 13.54 0.78 10.45
C LYS A 22 14.71 0.70 9.47
N TYR A 23 15.33 -0.48 9.31
CA TYR A 23 16.42 -0.68 8.35
C TYR A 23 16.00 -0.33 6.91
N PHE A 24 14.81 -0.75 6.47
CA PHE A 24 14.31 -0.44 5.13
C PHE A 24 14.06 1.06 4.91
N VAL A 25 13.54 1.77 5.91
CA VAL A 25 13.30 3.22 5.84
C VAL A 25 14.61 4.00 5.88
N GLU A 26 15.50 3.70 6.82
CA GLU A 26 16.78 4.41 6.97
C GLU A 26 17.70 4.24 5.75
N ASN A 27 17.66 3.08 5.09
CA ASN A 27 18.43 2.84 3.86
C ASN A 27 17.70 3.28 2.59
N ASN A 28 16.56 3.96 2.71
CA ASN A 28 15.76 4.47 1.60
C ASN A 28 15.43 3.40 0.53
N PHE A 29 15.03 2.21 0.99
CA PHE A 29 14.68 1.10 0.09
C PHE A 29 13.20 1.02 -0.25
N ILE A 30 12.33 1.62 0.56
CA ILE A 30 10.88 1.67 0.32
C ILE A 30 10.59 2.85 -0.60
N ASP A 31 9.92 2.58 -1.72
CA ASP A 31 9.53 3.61 -2.68
C ASP A 31 8.06 4.02 -2.52
N CYS A 32 7.19 3.03 -2.36
CA CYS A 32 5.75 3.22 -2.25
C CYS A 32 5.09 2.05 -1.50
N ILE A 33 4.00 2.35 -0.80
CA ILE A 33 3.11 1.39 -0.16
C ILE A 33 1.69 1.65 -0.64
N ILE A 34 1.02 0.61 -1.14
CA ILE A 34 -0.33 0.69 -1.69
C ILE A 34 -1.24 -0.21 -0.86
N SER A 35 -2.27 0.34 -0.22
CA SER A 35 -3.33 -0.45 0.41
C SER A 35 -4.40 -0.81 -0.61
N LEU A 36 -4.68 -2.10 -0.77
CA LEU A 36 -5.70 -2.59 -1.70
C LEU A 36 -6.99 -2.94 -0.94
N PRO A 37 -8.14 -2.97 -1.64
CA PRO A 37 -9.41 -3.39 -1.07
C PRO A 37 -9.34 -4.79 -0.43
N ALA A 38 -10.05 -4.95 0.68
CA ALA A 38 -10.32 -6.25 1.28
C ALA A 38 -11.19 -7.15 0.38
N GLY A 39 -10.92 -8.46 0.35
CA GLY A 39 -11.74 -9.43 -0.40
C GLY A 39 -11.43 -9.51 -1.89
N LEU A 40 -10.22 -9.11 -2.31
CA LEU A 40 -9.70 -9.34 -3.67
C LEU A 40 -9.23 -10.79 -3.89
N PHE A 41 -8.75 -11.46 -2.84
CA PHE A 41 -8.25 -12.83 -2.96
C PHE A 41 -9.34 -13.83 -2.59
N PHE A 42 -9.55 -14.83 -3.45
CA PHE A 42 -10.48 -15.92 -3.15
C PHE A 42 -10.05 -16.64 -1.86
N GLY A 43 -10.99 -16.77 -0.91
CA GLY A 43 -10.75 -17.41 0.39
C GLY A 43 -10.13 -16.52 1.47
N ALA A 44 -9.75 -15.27 1.17
CA ALA A 44 -9.23 -14.32 2.16
C ALA A 44 -10.04 -13.02 2.17
N SER A 45 -10.70 -12.73 3.30
CA SER A 45 -11.51 -11.50 3.49
C SER A 45 -10.67 -10.30 3.92
N ILE A 46 -9.39 -10.47 4.23
CA ILE A 46 -8.52 -9.40 4.73
C ILE A 46 -7.99 -8.53 3.59
N ALA A 47 -7.69 -7.27 3.90
CA ALA A 47 -6.98 -6.37 2.99
C ALA A 47 -5.53 -6.82 2.80
N VAL A 48 -5.02 -6.56 1.60
CA VAL A 48 -3.65 -6.83 1.18
C VAL A 48 -3.00 -5.54 0.73
N TYR A 49 -1.67 -5.53 0.79
CA TYR A 49 -0.87 -4.35 0.50
C TYR A 49 0.19 -4.72 -0.51
N ILE A 50 0.60 -3.74 -1.33
CA ILE A 50 1.77 -3.86 -2.20
C ILE A 50 2.88 -2.99 -1.61
N LEU A 51 4.01 -3.63 -1.30
CA LEU A 51 5.26 -2.96 -0.95
C LEU A 51 6.14 -2.85 -2.20
N ILE A 52 6.44 -1.61 -2.60
CA ILE A 52 7.35 -1.33 -3.72
C ILE A 52 8.71 -0.96 -3.17
N LEU A 53 9.72 -1.73 -3.58
CA LEU A 53 11.12 -1.54 -3.20
C LEU A 53 11.95 -1.05 -4.40
N LYS A 54 12.76 -0.02 -4.16
CA LYS A 54 13.64 0.56 -5.17
C LYS A 54 14.99 0.92 -4.55
N LYS A 55 16.07 0.56 -5.25
CA LYS A 55 17.43 1.01 -4.92
C LYS A 55 17.75 2.27 -5.73
N SER A 56 18.66 3.10 -5.20
CA SER A 56 19.15 4.31 -5.86
C SER A 56 18.06 5.31 -6.21
N LYS A 57 17.14 5.58 -5.27
CA LYS A 57 16.13 6.61 -5.42
C LYS A 57 16.79 8.00 -5.39
N THR A 58 16.18 8.94 -6.12
CA THR A 58 16.62 10.35 -6.19
C THR A 58 16.19 11.16 -4.98
N ASP A 59 15.11 10.75 -4.31
CA ASP A 59 14.58 11.36 -3.08
C ASP A 59 14.53 10.34 -1.93
N ASN A 60 14.31 10.85 -0.71
CA ASN A 60 14.15 10.06 0.52
C ASN A 60 12.68 10.05 1.00
N ASN A 61 11.71 10.09 0.07
CA ASN A 61 10.29 10.12 0.40
C ASN A 61 9.64 8.77 0.09
N ILE A 62 8.63 8.39 0.88
CA ILE A 62 7.79 7.23 0.64
C ILE A 62 6.41 7.73 0.21
N LEU A 63 5.91 7.18 -0.90
CA LEU A 63 4.55 7.43 -1.37
C LEU A 63 3.59 6.42 -0.73
N PHE A 64 2.58 6.91 -0.04
CA PHE A 64 1.47 6.12 0.46
C PHE A 64 0.28 6.30 -0.48
N ILE A 65 -0.37 5.20 -0.87
CA ILE A 65 -1.56 5.20 -1.71
C ILE A 65 -2.66 4.40 -1.02
N ASP A 66 -3.82 5.02 -0.84
CA ASP A 66 -5.05 4.32 -0.48
C ASP A 66 -5.89 4.00 -1.73
N ALA A 67 -5.97 2.71 -2.06
CA ALA A 67 -6.79 2.19 -3.14
C ALA A 67 -7.99 1.37 -2.64
N ASN A 68 -8.40 1.47 -1.37
CA ASN A 68 -9.53 0.70 -0.81
C ASN A 68 -10.86 0.92 -1.56
N SER A 69 -11.02 2.08 -2.20
CA SER A 69 -12.19 2.44 -3.03
C SER A 69 -12.10 1.95 -4.48
N GLU A 70 -10.94 1.46 -4.91
CA GLU A 70 -10.71 0.98 -6.28
C GLU A 70 -11.15 -0.48 -6.41
N TRP A 71 -12.42 -0.75 -6.74
CA TRP A 71 -12.88 -2.11 -7.01
C TRP A 71 -14.22 -2.14 -7.73
N ILE A 72 -14.52 -3.29 -8.32
CA ILE A 72 -15.84 -3.66 -8.83
C ILE A 72 -16.35 -4.93 -8.14
N PRO A 73 -17.67 -5.05 -7.89
CA PRO A 73 -18.23 -6.28 -7.35
C PRO A 73 -18.15 -7.39 -8.39
N THR A 74 -17.73 -8.58 -7.98
CA THR A 74 -17.79 -9.79 -8.81
C THR A 74 -18.79 -10.80 -8.25
N GLN A 75 -19.41 -11.54 -9.16
CA GLN A 75 -20.26 -12.68 -8.81
C GLN A 75 -19.41 -13.93 -8.71
N ASP A 76 -19.61 -14.68 -7.63
CA ASP A 76 -19.10 -16.03 -7.52
C ASP A 76 -19.85 -16.94 -8.50
N ARG A 77 -19.15 -17.45 -9.52
CA ARG A 77 -19.72 -18.32 -10.56
C ARG A 77 -20.32 -19.62 -10.00
N MET A 78 -19.93 -20.04 -8.80
CA MET A 78 -20.47 -21.23 -8.13
C MET A 78 -21.70 -20.95 -7.27
N THR A 79 -21.83 -19.75 -6.68
CA THR A 79 -22.87 -19.49 -5.67
C THR A 79 -23.84 -18.34 -5.99
N ASN A 80 -23.73 -17.72 -7.19
CA ASN A 80 -24.56 -16.59 -7.65
C ASN A 80 -24.67 -15.42 -6.65
N SER A 81 -23.74 -15.35 -5.70
CA SER A 81 -23.70 -14.36 -4.62
C SER A 81 -22.55 -13.39 -4.86
N LYS A 82 -22.75 -12.10 -4.53
CA LYS A 82 -21.67 -11.09 -4.52
C LYS A 82 -20.73 -11.40 -3.34
N LYS A 83 -19.65 -12.13 -3.59
CA LYS A 83 -18.73 -12.54 -2.51
C LYS A 83 -17.33 -11.92 -2.60
N THR A 84 -16.93 -11.43 -3.77
CA THR A 84 -15.55 -10.98 -4.01
C THR A 84 -15.53 -9.63 -4.69
N LYS A 85 -14.42 -8.92 -4.47
CA LYS A 85 -14.08 -7.69 -5.18
C LYS A 85 -13.07 -8.04 -6.27
N ASP A 86 -13.03 -7.23 -7.32
CA ASP A 86 -12.00 -7.33 -8.36
C ASP A 86 -11.57 -5.93 -8.80
N LEU A 87 -10.42 -5.83 -9.46
CA LEU A 87 -9.90 -4.59 -10.01
C LEU A 87 -10.18 -4.55 -11.51
N SER A 88 -11.02 -3.61 -11.95
CA SER A 88 -11.15 -3.35 -13.38
C SER A 88 -9.88 -2.71 -13.94
N ALA A 89 -9.69 -2.75 -15.27
CA ALA A 89 -8.58 -2.06 -15.92
C ALA A 89 -8.54 -0.56 -15.57
N THR A 90 -9.70 0.09 -15.45
CA THR A 90 -9.80 1.49 -15.01
C THR A 90 -9.31 1.67 -13.58
N ASN A 91 -9.69 0.77 -12.66
CA ASN A 91 -9.22 0.83 -11.28
C ASN A 91 -7.69 0.70 -11.19
N ILE A 92 -7.13 -0.23 -11.96
CA ILE A 92 -5.68 -0.42 -12.04
C ILE A 92 -5.01 0.84 -12.58
N GLN A 93 -5.56 1.43 -13.65
CA GLN A 93 -5.00 2.66 -14.23
C GLN A 93 -5.01 3.82 -13.23
N ASN A 94 -6.10 4.02 -12.48
CA ASN A 94 -6.17 5.05 -11.44
C ASN A 94 -5.05 4.89 -10.39
N ILE A 95 -4.76 3.65 -9.97
CA ILE A 95 -3.69 3.36 -9.01
C ILE A 95 -2.32 3.64 -9.64
N LEU A 96 -2.12 3.26 -10.91
CA LEU A 96 -0.89 3.51 -11.63
C LEU A 96 -0.65 5.01 -11.84
N ASP A 97 -1.70 5.78 -12.10
CA ASP A 97 -1.61 7.23 -12.26
C ASP A 97 -1.19 7.92 -10.96
N LEU A 98 -1.75 7.50 -9.81
CA LEU A 98 -1.32 7.97 -8.49
C LEU A 98 0.15 7.64 -8.23
N TYR A 99 0.58 6.44 -8.58
CA TYR A 99 1.98 6.02 -8.44
C TYR A 99 2.93 6.78 -9.37
N ALA A 100 2.52 7.05 -10.62
CA ALA A 100 3.34 7.73 -11.61
C ALA A 100 3.49 9.23 -11.30
N ASN A 101 2.40 9.88 -10.87
CA ASN A 101 2.39 11.31 -10.58
C ASN A 101 3.10 11.64 -9.27
N ARG A 102 3.07 10.75 -8.26
CA ARG A 102 3.69 10.93 -6.93
C ARG A 102 3.33 12.27 -6.28
N GLN A 103 2.05 12.61 -6.27
CA GLN A 103 1.53 13.83 -5.66
C GLN A 103 0.60 13.52 -4.49
N ASP A 104 0.46 14.50 -3.61
CA ASP A 104 -0.56 14.47 -2.57
C ASP A 104 -1.93 14.62 -3.21
N VAL A 105 -2.83 13.68 -2.92
CA VAL A 105 -4.22 13.70 -3.36
C VAL A 105 -5.06 13.34 -2.14
N GLU A 106 -5.98 14.24 -1.77
CA GLU A 106 -6.87 14.08 -0.61
C GLU A 106 -7.55 12.70 -0.61
N PHE A 107 -7.52 12.01 0.54
CA PHE A 107 -8.03 10.66 0.75
C PHE A 107 -7.43 9.54 -0.13
N ARG A 108 -6.42 9.83 -0.97
CA ARG A 108 -5.93 8.90 -2.00
C ARG A 108 -4.43 8.68 -1.98
N SER A 109 -3.62 9.71 -1.78
CA SER A 109 -2.18 9.57 -1.72
C SER A 109 -1.48 10.66 -0.92
N ARG A 110 -0.35 10.30 -0.32
CA ARG A 110 0.51 11.20 0.45
C ARG A 110 1.97 10.86 0.24
N VAL A 111 2.80 11.86 -0.05
CA VAL A 111 4.26 11.75 -0.08
C VAL A 111 4.80 12.17 1.29
N VAL A 112 5.51 11.27 1.95
CA VAL A 112 6.00 11.49 3.31
C VAL A 112 7.50 11.29 3.36
N ALA A 113 8.22 12.22 4.00
CA ALA A 113 9.65 12.14 4.16
C ALA A 113 10.06 11.11 5.23
N ASN A 114 11.16 10.40 5.01
CA ASN A 114 11.64 9.34 5.91
C ASN A 114 11.92 9.82 7.34
N ASN A 115 12.34 11.08 7.52
CA ASN A 115 12.57 11.67 8.84
C ASN A 115 11.29 11.72 9.68
N TYR A 116 10.17 12.17 9.09
CA TYR A 116 8.87 12.19 9.76
C TYR A 116 8.40 10.78 10.11
N ILE A 117 8.62 9.80 9.22
CA ILE A 117 8.31 8.39 9.49
C ILE A 117 9.12 7.86 10.68
N GLY A 118 10.38 8.29 10.81
CA GLY A 118 11.23 7.98 11.96
C GLY A 118 10.66 8.50 13.27
N GLU A 119 10.13 9.73 13.28
CA GLU A 119 9.43 10.33 14.43
C GLU A 119 8.15 9.57 14.79
N GLN A 120 7.44 9.01 13.80
CA GLN A 120 6.27 8.15 13.99
C GLN A 120 6.61 6.70 14.36
N GLY A 121 7.81 6.44 14.91
CA GLY A 121 8.23 5.11 15.35
C GLY A 121 8.36 4.10 14.21
N TYR A 122 8.64 4.58 12.99
CA TYR A 122 8.66 3.81 11.76
C TYR A 122 7.32 3.18 11.40
N ASN A 123 6.19 3.70 11.86
CA ASN A 123 4.88 3.20 11.44
C ASN A 123 4.69 3.47 9.93
N LEU A 124 4.27 2.47 9.16
CA LEU A 124 4.06 2.57 7.71
C LEU A 124 2.61 2.24 7.31
N SER A 125 1.67 2.28 8.25
CA SER A 125 0.25 2.13 7.94
C SER A 125 -0.22 3.28 7.06
N VAL A 126 -0.86 2.96 5.93
CA VAL A 126 -1.35 3.96 4.96
C VAL A 126 -2.35 4.93 5.62
N SER A 127 -3.24 4.43 6.47
CA SER A 127 -4.23 5.23 7.20
C SER A 127 -3.65 6.25 8.18
N THR A 128 -2.35 6.19 8.48
CA THR A 128 -1.67 7.19 9.31
C THR A 128 -1.33 8.45 8.50
N TYR A 129 -1.23 8.33 7.18
CA TYR A 129 -0.67 9.38 6.32
C TYR A 129 -1.62 9.86 5.23
N VAL A 130 -2.54 9.01 4.80
CA VAL A 130 -3.56 9.34 3.80
C VAL A 130 -4.84 9.65 4.55
N GLU A 131 -5.15 10.94 4.61
CA GLU A 131 -6.37 11.53 5.19
C GLU A 131 -7.13 12.31 4.14
#